data_AF-A0A7C5YK26-F1
#
_entry.id   AF-A0A7C5YK26-F1
#
_cell.length_a   1.000
_cell.length_b   1.000
_cell.length_c   1.000
_cell.angle_alpha   90.00
_cell.angle_beta   90.00
_cell.angle_gamma   90.00
#
_symmetry.space_group_name_H-M   'P 1'
#
loop_
_entity.id
_entity.type
_entity.pdbx_description
1 polymer ?
#
loop_
_entity_poly.entity_id
_entity_poly.type
_entity_poly.pdbx_seq_one_letter_code
_entity_poly.pdbx_strand_id
1 'polypeptide(L)'
;MQPELIREIVTVEAFDKWLIAIAVIGFIVSILGGLMWARKLTYPKRWQIGGLTGLFVGCIFPLIYTLWRIYLWRIRIDLDRDFVGLHRVDVLIGNLLIFAVAGAAVGFIGRTYGKWLKRQLEQQTESPSIGSQEKP
;
A
#
# COMPACT_ATOMS: atom_id res chain seq x y z
N MET A 1 23.68 -39.21 12.33
CA MET A 1 23.26 -38.31 11.23
C MET A 1 23.07 -36.95 11.84
N GLN A 2 23.99 -36.03 11.55
CA GLN A 2 23.88 -34.65 12.00
C GLN A 2 22.63 -34.07 11.34
N PRO A 3 21.66 -33.51 12.09
CA PRO A 3 20.67 -32.65 11.49
C PRO A 3 21.46 -31.42 11.07
N GLU A 4 21.91 -31.38 9.81
CA GLU A 4 22.34 -30.15 9.21
C GLU A 4 21.17 -29.19 9.37
N LEU A 5 21.36 -28.25 10.28
CA LEU A 5 20.66 -26.99 10.33
C LEU A 5 20.55 -26.52 8.87
N ILE A 6 19.41 -26.77 8.24
CA ILE A 6 18.90 -25.85 7.22
C ILE A 6 18.64 -24.59 8.00
N ARG A 7 19.72 -23.84 8.24
CA ARG A 7 19.70 -22.54 8.86
C ARG A 7 18.95 -21.69 7.86
N GLU A 8 17.64 -21.57 8.05
CA GLU A 8 16.85 -20.60 7.32
C GLU A 8 17.59 -19.27 7.42
N ILE A 9 18.05 -18.78 6.27
CA ILE A 9 18.85 -17.54 6.18
C ILE A 9 18.04 -16.37 6.76
N VAL A 10 16.70 -16.49 6.70
CA VAL A 10 15.74 -15.62 7.36
C VAL A 10 14.61 -16.50 7.91
N THR A 11 14.43 -16.54 9.23
CA THR A 11 13.27 -17.24 9.82
C THR A 11 11.99 -16.45 9.56
N VAL A 12 10.85 -17.15 9.56
CA VAL A 12 9.53 -16.51 9.38
C VAL A 12 9.29 -15.42 10.43
N GLU A 13 9.74 -15.61 11.67
CA GLU A 13 9.61 -14.61 12.75
C GLU A 13 10.52 -13.40 12.52
N ALA A 14 11.73 -13.62 12.01
CA ALA A 14 12.62 -12.53 11.66
C ALA A 14 12.00 -11.70 10.52
N PHE A 15 11.50 -12.36 9.48
CA PHE A 15 10.82 -11.70 8.37
C PHE A 15 9.56 -10.93 8.83
N ASP A 16 8.73 -11.52 9.69
CA ASP A 16 7.53 -10.86 10.22
C ASP A 16 7.86 -9.58 10.98
N LYS A 17 8.90 -9.59 11.83
CA LYS A 17 9.39 -8.39 12.52
C LYS A 17 9.90 -7.32 11.55
N TRP A 18 10.65 -7.71 10.52
CA TRP A 18 11.10 -6.80 9.48
C TRP A 18 9.93 -6.22 8.69
N LEU A 19 8.92 -7.02 8.38
CA LEU A 19 7.75 -6.60 7.64
C LEU A 19 6.91 -5.61 8.44
N ILE A 20 6.75 -5.82 9.76
CA ILE A 20 6.11 -4.85 10.67
C ILE A 20 6.91 -3.53 10.66
N ALA A 21 8.24 -3.61 10.81
CA ALA A 21 9.09 -2.42 10.81
C ALA A 21 8.97 -1.65 9.49
N ILE A 22 9.03 -2.33 8.35
CA ILE A 22 8.84 -1.73 7.02
C ILE A 22 7.41 -1.17 6.88
N ALA A 23 6.40 -1.85 7.42
CA ALA A 23 5.03 -1.39 7.33
C ALA A 23 4.84 -0.05 8.06
N VAL A 24 5.38 0.05 9.28
CA VAL A 24 5.29 1.25 10.12
C VAL A 24 6.18 2.37 9.58
N ILE A 25 7.45 2.08 9.31
CA ILE A 25 8.41 3.08 8.81
C ILE A 25 7.98 3.55 7.43
N GLY A 26 7.61 2.64 6.54
CA GLY A 26 7.11 2.97 5.20
C GLY A 26 5.85 3.81 5.24
N PHE A 27 4.90 3.53 6.14
CA PHE A 27 3.72 4.37 6.35
C PHE A 27 4.09 5.80 6.76
N ILE A 28 4.94 5.95 7.77
CA ILE A 28 5.36 7.26 8.29
C ILE A 28 6.15 8.03 7.22
N VAL A 29 7.12 7.38 6.57
CA VAL A 29 7.96 7.99 5.52
C VAL A 29 7.12 8.39 4.32
N SER A 30 6.09 7.62 3.94
CA SER A 30 5.20 7.98 2.84
C SER A 30 4.38 9.23 3.14
N ILE A 31 3.87 9.36 4.35
CA ILE A 31 3.16 10.57 4.80
C ILE A 31 4.12 11.76 4.77
N LEU A 32 5.28 11.65 5.42
CA LEU A 32 6.27 12.72 5.45
C LEU A 32 6.75 13.11 4.05
N GLY A 33 7.01 12.13 3.20
CA GLY A 33 7.39 12.33 1.80
C GLY A 33 6.30 13.04 1.00
N GLY A 34 5.03 12.69 1.21
CA GLY A 34 3.88 13.39 0.64
C GLY A 34 3.78 14.84 1.10
N LEU A 35 3.99 15.13 2.38
CA LEU A 35 4.04 16.50 2.90
C LEU A 35 5.27 17.28 2.39
N MET A 36 6.43 16.65 2.27
CA MET A 36 7.62 17.28 1.70
C MET A 36 7.44 17.60 0.22
N TRP A 37 6.74 16.73 -0.51
CA TRP A 37 6.35 17.01 -1.88
C TRP A 37 5.37 18.18 -1.94
N ALA A 38 4.37 18.25 -1.05
CA ALA A 38 3.46 19.38 -0.94
C ALA A 38 4.19 20.73 -0.75
N ARG A 39 5.34 20.76 -0.06
CA ARG A 39 6.13 21.99 0.10
C ARG A 39 6.70 22.53 -1.21
N LYS A 40 7.04 21.64 -2.16
CA LYS A 40 7.55 22.03 -3.48
C LYS A 40 6.43 22.45 -4.45
N LEU A 41 5.17 22.25 -4.08
CA LEU A 41 3.99 22.58 -4.88
C LEU A 41 3.50 23.99 -4.57
N THR A 42 3.32 24.81 -5.60
CA THR A 42 2.82 26.20 -5.51
C THR A 42 1.29 26.25 -5.66
N TYR A 43 0.56 25.44 -4.88
CA TYR A 43 -0.91 25.33 -4.99
C TYR A 43 -1.60 25.64 -3.65
N PRO A 44 -2.79 26.26 -3.65
CA PRO A 44 -3.51 26.61 -2.42
C PRO A 44 -3.92 25.38 -1.58
N LYS A 45 -4.19 24.24 -2.23
CA LYS A 45 -4.50 22.95 -1.57
C LYS A 45 -3.32 21.99 -1.49
N ARG A 46 -2.07 22.47 -1.64
CA ARG A 46 -0.85 21.64 -1.69
C ARG A 46 -0.75 20.64 -0.53
N TRP A 47 -1.07 21.08 0.68
CA TRP A 47 -0.97 20.25 1.88
C TRP A 47 -2.02 19.14 1.91
N GLN A 48 -3.24 19.42 1.45
CA GLN A 48 -4.29 18.41 1.32
C GLN A 48 -3.91 17.36 0.27
N ILE A 49 -3.41 17.81 -0.89
CA ILE A 49 -3.01 16.92 -1.98
C ILE A 49 -1.86 16.02 -1.54
N GLY A 50 -0.74 16.60 -1.07
CA GLY A 50 0.42 15.81 -0.66
C GLY A 50 0.15 14.96 0.58
N GLY A 51 -0.69 15.42 1.51
CA GLY A 51 -1.18 14.62 2.62
C GLY A 51 -1.99 13.41 2.15
N LEU A 52 -2.93 13.59 1.21
CA LEU A 52 -3.71 12.49 0.64
C LEU A 52 -2.83 11.52 -0.15
N THR A 53 -1.86 12.02 -0.93
CA THR A 53 -0.91 11.18 -1.68
C THR A 53 -0.08 10.36 -0.71
N GLY A 54 0.49 10.99 0.31
CA GLY A 54 1.31 10.34 1.32
C GLY A 54 0.54 9.31 2.13
N LEU A 55 -0.71 9.62 2.48
CA LEU A 55 -1.62 8.67 3.13
C LEU A 55 -1.96 7.49 2.21
N PHE A 56 -2.30 7.75 0.94
CA PHE A 56 -2.65 6.71 -0.02
C PHE A 56 -1.49 5.73 -0.26
N VAL A 57 -0.29 6.26 -0.50
CA VAL A 57 0.94 5.47 -0.64
C VAL A 57 1.28 4.78 0.68
N GLY A 58 1.14 5.51 1.79
CA GLY A 58 1.34 4.98 3.13
C GLY A 58 0.49 3.74 3.40
N CYS A 59 -0.80 3.77 3.06
CA CYS A 59 -1.72 2.65 3.26
C CYS A 59 -1.36 1.37 2.49
N ILE A 60 -0.49 1.44 1.47
CA ILE A 60 0.00 0.25 0.76
C ILE A 60 0.85 -0.63 1.70
N PHE A 61 1.63 -0.02 2.59
CA PHE A 61 2.50 -0.72 3.52
C PHE A 61 1.76 -1.61 4.54
N PRO A 62 0.77 -1.10 5.32
CA PRO A 62 -0.02 -1.96 6.19
C PRO A 62 -0.87 -2.95 5.39
N LEU A 63 -1.34 -2.61 4.18
CA LEU A 63 -2.06 -3.55 3.32
C LEU A 63 -1.19 -4.76 2.95
N ILE A 64 0.08 -4.54 2.59
CA ILE A 64 1.04 -5.63 2.32
C ILE A 64 1.20 -6.52 3.55
N TYR A 65 1.35 -5.93 4.74
CA TYR A 65 1.43 -6.69 5.99
C TYR A 65 0.14 -7.49 6.28
N THR A 66 -1.03 -6.90 6.04
CA THR A 66 -2.32 -7.61 6.17
C THR A 66 -2.40 -8.79 5.21
N LEU A 67 -2.02 -8.61 3.94
CA LEU A 67 -1.99 -9.70 2.95
C LEU A 67 -1.01 -10.81 3.37
N TRP A 68 0.14 -10.45 3.92
CA TRP A 68 1.10 -11.39 4.50
C TRP A 68 0.49 -12.19 5.66
N ARG A 69 -0.21 -11.54 6.58
CA ARG A 69 -0.90 -12.20 7.69
C ARG A 69 -2.00 -13.14 7.21
N ILE A 70 -2.77 -12.74 6.20
CA ILE A 70 -3.80 -13.60 5.59
C ILE A 70 -3.16 -14.80 4.90
N TYR A 71 -2.07 -14.59 4.17
CA TYR A 71 -1.29 -15.65 3.52
C TYR A 71 -0.76 -16.67 4.54
N LEU A 72 -0.11 -16.21 5.61
CA LEU A 72 0.37 -17.06 6.69
C LEU A 72 -0.79 -17.78 7.39
N TRP A 73 -1.92 -17.11 7.63
CA TRP A 73 -3.10 -17.74 8.24
C TRP A 73 -3.69 -18.84 7.37
N ARG A 74 -3.74 -18.64 6.05
CA ARG A 74 -4.24 -19.62 5.07
C ARG A 74 -3.31 -20.83 4.91
N ILE A 75 -2.02 -20.63 5.09
CA ILE A 75 -1.00 -21.69 4.99
C ILE A 75 -0.74 -22.38 6.32
N ARG A 76 -1.14 -21.76 7.45
CA ARG A 76 -1.05 -22.37 8.78
C ARG A 76 -1.84 -23.67 8.77
N ILE A 77 -1.07 -24.76 8.80
CA ILE A 77 -1.52 -26.12 8.59
C ILE A 77 -2.54 -26.51 9.67
N ASP A 78 -3.67 -26.99 9.17
CA ASP A 78 -4.71 -27.72 9.88
C ASP A 78 -4.07 -29.01 10.46
N LEU A 79 -3.62 -28.95 11.71
CA LEU A 79 -2.93 -30.07 12.39
C LEU A 79 -3.81 -31.32 12.50
N ASP A 80 -5.13 -31.19 12.35
CA ASP A 80 -6.10 -32.28 12.41
C ASP A 80 -6.20 -33.08 11.10
N ARG A 81 -5.67 -32.56 9.99
CA ARG A 81 -5.76 -33.18 8.67
C ARG A 81 -4.41 -33.30 7.98
N ASP A 82 -3.38 -33.78 8.67
CA ASP A 82 -2.17 -34.49 8.18
C ASP A 82 -1.69 -34.25 6.71
N PHE A 83 -1.82 -33.03 6.19
CA PHE A 83 -1.58 -32.71 4.78
C PHE A 83 -1.08 -31.28 4.64
N VAL A 84 0.06 -31.16 3.97
CA VAL A 84 0.79 -29.92 3.75
C VAL A 84 -0.05 -28.98 2.86
N GLY A 85 -0.41 -27.81 3.38
CA GLY A 85 -1.33 -26.83 2.77
C GLY A 85 -0.95 -26.31 1.37
N LEU A 86 0.21 -26.69 0.83
CA LEU A 86 0.63 -26.39 -0.54
C LEU A 86 0.09 -27.35 -1.61
N HIS A 87 -0.46 -28.52 -1.21
CA HIS A 87 -0.86 -29.54 -2.19
C HIS A 87 -2.30 -29.37 -2.72
N ARG A 88 -3.14 -28.59 -2.02
CA ARG A 88 -4.49 -28.26 -2.49
C ARG A 88 -4.47 -27.08 -3.43
N VAL A 89 -4.85 -27.34 -4.68
CA VAL A 89 -5.16 -26.32 -5.68
C VAL A 89 -6.17 -25.29 -5.14
N ASP A 90 -7.09 -25.70 -4.26
CA ASP A 90 -8.06 -24.81 -3.58
C ASP A 90 -7.39 -23.69 -2.74
N VAL A 91 -6.29 -24.00 -2.07
CA VAL A 91 -5.56 -23.02 -1.23
C VAL A 91 -4.90 -21.99 -2.13
N LEU A 92 -4.26 -22.47 -3.20
CA LEU A 92 -3.59 -21.65 -4.21
C LEU A 92 -4.58 -20.74 -4.95
N ILE A 93 -5.73 -21.27 -5.40
CA ILE A 93 -6.80 -20.49 -6.04
C ILE A 93 -7.35 -19.45 -5.07
N GLY A 94 -7.57 -19.80 -3.80
CA GLY A 94 -8.05 -18.83 -2.81
C GLY A 94 -7.06 -17.69 -2.57
N ASN A 95 -5.76 -17.98 -2.50
CA ASN A 95 -4.73 -16.94 -2.41
C ASN A 95 -4.70 -16.08 -3.69
N LEU A 96 -4.76 -16.70 -4.87
CA LEU A 96 -4.83 -15.99 -6.15
C LEU A 96 -6.02 -15.03 -6.20
N LEU A 97 -7.20 -15.47 -5.76
CA LEU A 97 -8.39 -14.64 -5.68
C LEU A 97 -8.23 -13.47 -4.70
N ILE A 98 -7.68 -13.71 -3.52
CA ILE A 98 -7.43 -12.64 -2.53
C ILE A 98 -6.49 -11.58 -3.09
N PHE A 99 -5.37 -12.00 -3.70
CA PHE A 99 -4.43 -11.07 -4.32
C PHE A 99 -5.02 -10.36 -5.54
N ALA A 100 -5.81 -11.05 -6.37
CA ALA A 100 -6.50 -10.46 -7.51
C ALA A 100 -7.50 -9.39 -7.07
N VAL A 101 -8.31 -9.68 -6.04
CA VAL A 101 -9.30 -8.74 -5.50
C VAL A 101 -8.60 -7.55 -4.83
N ALA A 102 -7.57 -7.79 -4.02
CA ALA A 102 -6.80 -6.72 -3.39
C ALA A 102 -6.11 -5.83 -4.43
N GLY A 103 -5.48 -6.42 -5.44
CA GLY A 103 -4.86 -5.70 -6.55
C GLY A 103 -5.87 -4.90 -7.37
N ALA A 104 -7.04 -5.47 -7.67
CA ALA A 104 -8.12 -4.78 -8.36
C ALA A 104 -8.65 -3.60 -7.54
N ALA A 105 -8.83 -3.76 -6.23
CA ALA A 105 -9.27 -2.69 -5.33
C ALA A 105 -8.24 -1.55 -5.29
N VAL A 106 -6.96 -1.86 -5.09
CA VAL A 106 -5.88 -0.86 -5.10
C VAL A 106 -5.80 -0.14 -6.45
N GLY A 107 -5.86 -0.89 -7.55
CA GLY A 107 -5.83 -0.33 -8.90
C GLY A 107 -7.03 0.58 -9.19
N PHE A 108 -8.23 0.19 -8.75
CA PHE A 108 -9.44 0.99 -8.90
C PHE A 108 -9.38 2.29 -8.09
N ILE A 109 -8.95 2.22 -6.82
CA ILE A 109 -8.80 3.39 -5.96
C ILE A 109 -7.70 4.31 -6.54
N GLY A 110 -6.56 3.75 -6.95
CA GLY A 110 -5.47 4.50 -7.58
C GLY A 110 -5.89 5.20 -8.87
N ARG A 111 -6.67 4.54 -9.72
CA ARG A 111 -7.22 5.14 -10.95
C ARG A 111 -8.20 6.28 -10.64
N THR A 112 -9.07 6.09 -9.66
CA THR A 112 -10.06 7.09 -9.26
C THR A 112 -9.36 8.31 -8.64
N TYR A 113 -8.39 8.05 -7.76
CA TYR A 113 -7.55 9.07 -7.14
C TYR A 113 -6.74 9.85 -8.18
N GLY A 114 -6.09 9.17 -9.14
CA GLY A 114 -5.32 9.80 -10.21
C GLY A 114 -6.18 10.70 -11.11
N LYS A 115 -7.41 10.26 -11.45
CA LYS A 115 -8.37 11.10 -12.20
C LYS A 115 -8.80 12.32 -11.40
N TRP A 116 -9.08 12.16 -10.10
CA TRP A 116 -9.43 13.26 -9.22
C TRP A 116 -8.28 14.26 -9.08
N LEU A 117 -7.06 13.77 -8.88
CA LEU A 117 -5.85 14.58 -8.77
C LEU A 117 -5.61 15.38 -10.05
N LYS A 118 -5.71 14.73 -11.22
CA LYS A 118 -5.57 15.40 -12.52
C LYS A 118 -6.59 16.54 -12.67
N ARG A 119 -7.85 16.32 -12.32
CA ARG A 119 -8.90 17.37 -12.36
C ARG A 119 -8.60 18.54 -11.43
N GLN A 120 -8.11 18.29 -10.22
CA GLN A 120 -7.73 19.35 -9.27
C GLN A 120 -6.56 20.20 -9.79
N LEU A 121 -5.63 19.57 -10.51
CA LEU A 121 -4.51 20.28 -11.15
C LEU A 121 -4.98 21.12 -12.34
N GLU A 122 -5.84 20.57 -13.20
CA GLU A 122 -6.37 21.25 -14.40
C GLU A 122 -7.28 22.44 -14.05
N GLN A 123 -8.24 22.29 -13.12
CA GLN A 123 -9.18 23.36 -12.74
C GLN A 123 -8.51 24.62 -12.17
N GLN A 124 -7.32 24.48 -11.60
CA GLN A 124 -6.58 25.61 -11.03
C GLN A 124 -5.69 26.32 -12.06
N THR A 125 -5.23 25.62 -13.11
CA THR A 125 -4.47 26.22 -14.21
C THR A 125 -5.31 27.17 -15.07
N GLU A 126 -6.62 26.95 -15.16
CA GLU A 126 -7.54 27.82 -15.91
C GLU A 126 -8.03 29.05 -15.11
N SER A 127 -7.90 29.04 -13.77
CA SER A 127 -8.39 30.10 -12.88
C SER A 127 -7.49 31.35 -12.63
N PRO A 128 -6.32 31.61 -13.27
CA PRO A 128 -5.54 32.83 -12.97
C PRO A 128 -6.04 34.15 -13.62
N SER A 129 -6.97 34.15 -14.57
CA SER A 129 -7.20 35.34 -15.42
C SER A 129 -8.44 36.21 -15.09
N ILE A 130 -9.33 35.80 -14.18
CA ILE A 130 -10.59 36.54 -13.92
C ILE A 130 -10.46 37.56 -12.77
N GLY A 131 -9.36 37.57 -12.01
CA GLY A 131 -9.21 38.41 -10.81
C GLY A 131 -8.58 39.81 -10.99
N SER A 132 -8.26 40.24 -12.22
CA SER A 132 -7.54 41.51 -12.46
C SER A 132 -8.33 42.57 -13.24
N GLN A 133 -9.66 42.57 -13.11
CA GLN A 133 -10.52 43.61 -13.65
C GLN A 133 -11.63 43.91 -12.63
N GLU A 134 -11.33 44.78 -11.65
CA GLU A 134 -12.26 45.72 -11.01
C GLU A 134 -11.68 46.18 -9.67
N LYS A 135 -10.92 47.27 -9.72
CA LYS A 135 -11.04 48.30 -8.69
C LYS A 135 -10.85 49.65 -9.37
N PRO A 136 -11.90 50.50 -9.41
CA PRO A 136 -11.80 51.86 -9.93
C PRO A 136 -10.89 52.73 -9.05
#